data_AF-A0A948NZP6-F1
#
_entry.id   AF-A0A948NZP6-F1
#
_cell.length_a   1.000
_cell.length_b   1.000
_cell.length_c   1.000
_cell.angle_alpha   90.00
_cell.angle_beta   90.00
_cell.angle_gamma   90.00
#
_symmetry.space_group_name_H-M   'P 1'
#
loop_
_entity.id
_entity.type
_entity.pdbx_description
1 polymer ?
#
loop_
_entity_poly.entity_id
_entity_poly.type
_entity_poly.pdbx_seq_one_letter_code
_entity_poly.pdbx_strand_id
1 'polypeptide(L)' 'MPANHATAIIRWRDQLDELGGGLEAFDQSATVSTMLFGCHSWLKHHAQSSSEDERTRMERTKAELEQWMSVRGLVYSQ' A
#
# COMPACT_ATOMS: atom_id res chain seq x y z
N MET A 1 -17.71 2.50 0.35
CA MET A 1 -16.92 1.24 0.33
C MET A 1 -16.56 0.91 1.77
N PRO A 2 -16.50 -0.37 2.19
CA PRO A 2 -16.39 -0.67 3.62
C PRO A 2 -14.99 -0.32 4.12
N ALA A 3 -14.89 -0.04 5.41
CA ALA A 3 -13.65 0.21 6.15
C ALA A 3 -12.61 -0.94 6.09
N ASN A 4 -12.88 -2.02 5.35
CA ASN A 4 -12.10 -3.25 5.31
C ASN A 4 -10.83 -3.16 4.43
N HIS A 5 -10.80 -2.31 3.41
CA HIS A 5 -9.66 -2.27 2.49
C HIS A 5 -8.39 -1.67 3.12
N ALA A 6 -8.51 -0.61 3.93
CA ALA A 6 -7.33 -0.07 4.61
C ALA A 6 -6.75 -1.04 5.63
N THR A 7 -7.60 -1.65 6.45
CA THR A 7 -7.15 -2.66 7.41
C THR A 7 -6.50 -3.84 6.70
N ALA A 8 -7.00 -4.27 5.54
CA ALA A 8 -6.39 -5.33 4.75
C ALA A 8 -5.01 -4.92 4.20
N ILE A 9 -4.86 -3.69 3.72
CA ILE A 9 -3.59 -3.16 3.20
C ILE A 9 -2.55 -3.02 4.31
N ILE A 10 -2.94 -2.45 5.45
CA ILE A 10 -2.05 -2.28 6.61
C ILE A 10 -1.65 -3.65 7.16
N ARG A 11 -2.59 -4.57 7.37
CA ARG A 11 -2.28 -5.93 7.83
C ARG A 11 -1.39 -6.69 6.86
N TRP A 12 -1.64 -6.59 5.56
CA TRP A 12 -0.78 -7.19 4.55
C TRP A 12 0.64 -6.64 4.68
N ARG A 13 0.80 -5.32 4.85
CA ARG A 13 2.12 -4.71 5.02
C ARG A 13 2.82 -5.19 6.29
N ASP A 14 2.11 -5.21 7.42
CA ASP A 14 2.66 -5.70 8.70
C ASP A 14 3.14 -7.16 8.57
N GLN A 15 2.39 -8.01 7.87
CA GLN A 15 2.79 -9.40 7.60
C GLN A 15 4.08 -9.50 6.77
N LEU A 16 4.35 -8.55 5.87
CA LEU A 16 5.59 -8.54 5.09
C LEU A 16 6.81 -8.14 5.90
N ASP A 17 6.63 -7.23 6.84
CA ASP A 17 7.68 -6.85 7.77
C ASP A 17 7.99 -8.01 8.73
N GLU A 18 6.97 -8.73 9.21
CA GLU A 18 7.13 -9.93 10.05
C GLU A 18 7.85 -11.09 9.34
N LEU A 19 7.62 -11.25 8.03
CA LEU A 19 8.27 -12.30 7.23
C LEU A 19 9.70 -11.95 6.82
N GLY A 20 10.20 -10.75 7.13
CA GLY A 20 11.61 -10.35 6.95
C GLY A 20 12.07 -10.19 5.49
N GLY A 21 11.21 -10.47 4.51
CA GLY A 21 11.52 -10.36 3.07
C GLY A 21 11.10 -9.03 2.43
N GLY A 22 10.33 -8.21 3.14
CA GLY A 22 9.83 -6.92 2.64
C GLY A 22 9.11 -7.06 1.29
N LEU A 23 9.10 -5.98 0.51
CA LEU A 23 8.53 -6.00 -0.85
C LEU A 23 9.44 -6.73 -1.86
N GLU A 24 10.70 -7.02 -1.51
CA GLU A 24 11.63 -7.74 -2.39
C GLU A 24 11.22 -9.19 -2.64
N ALA A 25 10.46 -9.79 -1.72
CA ALA A 25 9.89 -11.12 -1.88
C ALA A 25 8.79 -11.21 -2.95
N PHE A 26 8.25 -10.07 -3.42
CA PHE A 26 7.29 -10.06 -4.51
C PHE A 26 7.99 -9.86 -5.84
N ASP A 27 7.75 -10.78 -6.76
CA ASP A 27 8.12 -10.63 -8.17
C ASP A 27 6.91 -10.20 -9.04
N GLN A 28 5.71 -10.14 -8.43
CA GLN A 28 4.46 -9.90 -9.13
C GLN A 28 4.04 -8.43 -9.06
N SER A 29 4.24 -7.72 -10.18
CA SER A 29 3.82 -6.32 -10.35
C SER A 29 2.30 -6.09 -10.20
N ALA A 30 1.47 -7.10 -10.46
CA ALA A 30 0.01 -7.01 -10.36
C ALA A 30 -0.49 -6.85 -8.91
N THR A 31 0.11 -7.57 -7.96
CA THR A 31 -0.23 -7.44 -6.53
C THR A 31 0.13 -6.05 -6.03
N VAL A 32 1.35 -5.58 -6.33
CA VAL A 32 1.80 -4.23 -5.95
C VAL A 32 0.90 -3.14 -6.54
N SER A 33 0.53 -3.26 -7.82
CA SER A 33 -0.37 -2.30 -8.48
C SER A 33 -1.78 -2.27 -7.86
N THR A 34 -2.30 -3.44 -7.46
CA THR A 34 -3.59 -3.56 -6.79
C THR A 34 -3.56 -2.91 -5.40
N MET A 35 -2.49 -3.15 -4.64
CA MET A 35 -2.29 -2.52 -3.33
C MET A 35 -2.11 -1.01 -3.45
N LEU A 36 -1.36 -0.55 -4.46
CA LEU A 36 -1.18 0.87 -4.73
C LEU A 36 -2.50 1.57 -5.05
N PHE A 37 -3.32 0.95 -5.90
CA PHE A 37 -4.68 1.43 -6.18
C PHE A 37 -5.52 1.52 -4.89
N GLY A 38 -5.44 0.51 -4.04
CA GLY A 38 -6.09 0.49 -2.73
C GLY A 38 -5.65 1.65 -1.83
N CYS A 39 -4.34 1.92 -1.74
CA CYS A 39 -3.80 3.06 -0.99
C CYS A 39 -4.32 4.39 -1.53
N HIS A 40 -4.24 4.61 -2.85
CA HIS A 40 -4.73 5.84 -3.48
C HIS A 40 -6.23 6.07 -3.26
N SER A 41 -7.04 5.03 -3.48
CA SER A 41 -8.49 5.10 -3.30
C SER A 41 -8.84 5.40 -1.84
N TRP A 42 -8.20 4.71 -0.89
CA TRP A 42 -8.48 4.94 0.53
C TRP A 42 -8.06 6.34 0.98
N LEU A 43 -6.86 6.81 0.61
CA LEU A 43 -6.40 8.15 0.96
C LEU A 43 -7.32 9.24 0.40
N LYS A 44 -7.82 9.05 -0.82
CA LYS A 44 -8.76 9.99 -1.45
C LYS A 44 -10.10 10.06 -0.72
N HIS A 45 -10.62 8.93 -0.24
CA HIS A 45 -11.99 8.84 0.27
C HIS A 45 -12.11 8.89 1.80
N HIS A 46 -11.05 8.54 2.53
CA HIS A 46 -11.13 8.30 3.97
C HIS A 46 -10.07 9.02 4.82
N ALA A 47 -9.05 9.65 4.21
CA ALA A 47 -7.98 10.29 4.98
C ALA A 47 -8.47 11.43 5.90
N GLN A 48 -9.57 12.10 5.56
CA GLN A 48 -10.11 13.22 6.37
C GLN A 48 -10.91 12.75 7.59
N SER A 49 -11.42 11.52 7.57
CA SER A 49 -12.27 10.95 8.63
C SER A 49 -11.57 9.86 9.46
N SER A 50 -10.31 9.55 9.13
CA SER A 50 -9.51 8.51 9.79
C SER A 50 -8.54 9.11 10.79
N SER A 51 -7.99 8.29 11.68
CA SER A 51 -6.97 8.74 12.62
C SER A 51 -5.68 9.18 11.89
N GLU A 52 -4.91 10.06 12.52
CA GLU A 52 -3.61 10.49 11.99
C GLU A 52 -2.66 9.30 11.79
N ASP A 53 -2.63 8.36 12.74
CA ASP A 53 -1.82 7.13 12.65
C ASP A 53 -2.20 6.28 11.44
N GLU A 54 -3.50 6.04 11.21
CA GLU A 54 -3.96 5.28 10.03
C GLU A 54 -3.59 5.97 8.71
N ARG A 55 -3.74 7.30 8.66
CA ARG A 55 -3.35 8.09 7.48
C ARG A 55 -1.85 7.99 7.22
N THR A 56 -1.02 8.20 8.24
CA THR A 56 0.43 8.14 8.13
C THR A 56 0.92 6.75 7.71
N ARG A 57 0.33 5.68 8.26
CA ARG A 57 0.65 4.31 7.83
C ARG A 57 0.29 4.08 6.37
N MET A 58 -0.89 4.53 5.93
CA MET A 58 -1.31 4.37 4.54
C MET A 58 -0.41 5.17 3.57
N GLU A 59 -0.04 6.40 3.92
CA GLU A 59 0.90 7.22 3.14
C GLU A 59 2.27 6.56 3.04
N ARG A 60 2.77 6.01 4.15
CA ARG A 60 4.04 5.25 4.17
C ARG A 60 3.97 4.04 3.25
N THR A 61 2.94 3.20 3.40
CA THR A 61 2.75 2.00 2.55
C THR A 61 2.65 2.38 1.08
N LYS A 62 1.93 3.45 0.76
CA LYS A 62 1.85 3.97 -0.61
C LYS A 62 3.25 4.34 -1.15
N ALA A 63 4.02 5.11 -0.40
CA ALA A 63 5.36 5.55 -0.82
C ALA A 63 6.33 4.37 -1.03
N GLU A 64 6.28 3.36 -0.16
CA GLU A 64 7.10 2.15 -0.29
C GLU A 64 6.77 1.35 -1.56
N LEU A 65 5.48 1.23 -1.89
CA LEU A 65 5.03 0.55 -3.10
C LEU A 65 5.39 1.34 -4.37
N GLU A 66 5.27 2.67 -4.35
CA GLU A 66 5.72 3.55 -5.45
C GLU A 66 7.24 3.41 -5.68
N GLN A 67 8.02 3.41 -4.60
CA GLN A 67 9.47 3.21 -4.65
C GLN A 67 9.82 1.83 -5.22
N TRP A 68 9.13 0.77 -4.78
CA TRP A 68 9.34 -0.59 -5.28
C TRP A 68 9.12 -0.68 -6.80
N MET A 69 8.08 -0.02 -7.32
CA MET A 69 7.79 0.02 -8.76
C MET A 69 8.86 0.82 -9.50
N SER A 70 9.24 1.98 -8.97
CA SER A 70 10.25 2.86 -9.56
C SER A 70 11.62 2.18 -9.71
N VAL A 71 12.09 1.47 -8.68
CA VAL A 71 13.37 0.72 -8.73
C VAL A 71 13.38 -0.36 -9.81
N ARG A 72 12.20 -0.87 -10.20
CA ARG A 72 12.01 -1.89 -11.24
C ARG A 72 11.67 -1.32 -12.61
N GLY A 73 11.66 0.00 -12.76
CA GLY A 73 11.26 0.67 -14.01
C GLY A 73 9.78 0.48 -14.36
N LEU A 74 8.95 0.10 -13.39
CA LEU A 74 7.51 -0.08 -13.58
C LEU A 74 6.80 1.25 -13.36
N VAL A 75 5.87 1.58 -14.26
CA VAL A 75 5.03 2.77 -14.13
C VAL A 75 3.66 2.35 -13.63
N TYR A 76 3.21 2.97 -12.56
CA TYR A 76 1.81 2.86 -12.15
C TYR A 76 0.94 3.67 -13.11
N SER A 77 0.18 2.99 -13.96
CA SER A 77 -0.88 3.60 -14.77
C SER A 77 -2.22 3.32 -14.08
N GLN A 78 -2.85 4.38 -13.57
CA GLN A 78 -4.16 4.33 -12.93
C GLN A 78 -5.29 4.41 -13.95
#